data_AF-A0A6I3LET1-F1
#
_entry.id   AF-A0A6I3LET1-F1
#
_cell.length_a   1.000
_cell.length_b   1.000
_cell.length_c   1.000
_cell.angle_alpha   90.00
_cell.angle_beta   90.00
_cell.angle_gamma   90.00
#
_symmetry.space_group_name_H-M   'P 1'
#
loop_
_entity.id
_entity.type
_entity.pdbx_description
1 polymer ?
#
loop_
_entity_poly.entity_id
_entity_poly.type
_entity_poly.pdbx_seq_one_letter_code
_entity_poly.pdbx_strand_id
1 'polypeptide(L)' 'MTEKDPRQRVERVRGARRARLTPVPDTLTDSEAEATLRAKDERPAPPTGTPGANDDRLRRDVPPHYE' A
#
# COMPACT_ATOMS: atom_id res chain seq x y z
N MET A 1 32.81 11.87 8.47
CA MET A 1 32.80 10.85 7.40
C MET A 1 31.36 10.40 7.29
N THR A 2 30.58 10.93 6.35
CA THR A 2 29.18 10.51 6.19
C THR A 2 29.20 9.09 5.64
N GLU A 3 28.81 8.13 6.48
CA GLU A 3 28.60 6.75 6.06
C GLU A 3 27.58 6.79 4.93
N LYS A 4 28.00 6.38 3.74
CA LYS A 4 27.20 6.49 2.53
C LYS A 4 26.41 5.21 2.42
N ASP A 5 25.09 5.29 2.62
CA ASP A 5 24.21 4.13 2.49
C ASP A 5 24.50 3.39 1.17
N PRO A 6 24.47 2.04 1.18
CA PRO A 6 24.76 1.25 0.00
C PRO A 6 23.80 1.64 -1.13
N ARG A 7 24.35 1.94 -2.30
CA ARG A 7 23.56 2.34 -3.47
C ARG A 7 22.72 1.16 -3.96
N GLN A 8 21.50 1.46 -4.40
CA GLN A 8 20.65 0.49 -5.10
C GLN A 8 21.37 -0.07 -6.34
N ARG A 9 21.31 -1.39 -6.54
CA ARG A 9 21.97 -2.07 -7.65
C ARG A 9 21.03 -2.14 -8.86
N VAL A 10 21.62 -2.00 -10.04
CA VAL A 10 20.93 -2.10 -11.33
C VAL A 10 21.39 -3.38 -12.03
N GLU A 11 20.45 -4.27 -12.34
CA GLU A 11 20.69 -5.57 -12.99
C GLU A 11 20.29 -5.53 -14.46
N ARG A 12 21.25 -5.85 -15.35
CA ARG A 12 20.98 -5.95 -16.79
C ARG A 12 20.31 -7.29 -17.09
N VAL A 13 19.14 -7.25 -17.71
CA VAL A 13 18.39 -8.45 -18.11
C VAL A 13 18.63 -8.73 -19.58
N ARG A 14 19.17 -9.92 -19.90
CA ARG A 14 19.45 -10.32 -21.29
C ARG A 14 18.15 -10.32 -22.10
N GLY A 15 18.16 -9.65 -23.25
CA GLY A 15 17.00 -9.55 -24.14
C GLY A 15 15.98 -8.48 -23.73
N ALA A 16 16.13 -7.84 -22.57
CA ALA A 16 15.31 -6.70 -22.18
C ALA A 16 15.98 -5.38 -22.57
N ARG A 17 15.17 -4.40 -22.99
CA ARG A 17 15.64 -3.03 -23.22
C ARG A 17 15.90 -2.28 -21.91
N ARG A 18 15.14 -2.61 -20.85
CA ARG A 18 15.21 -1.98 -19.53
C ARG A 18 15.96 -2.87 -18.56
N ALA A 19 16.72 -2.25 -17.67
CA ALA A 19 17.34 -2.94 -16.54
C ALA A 19 16.35 -3.08 -15.38
N ARG A 20 16.60 -4.05 -14.49
CA ARG A 20 15.84 -4.26 -13.25
C ARG A 20 16.56 -3.56 -12.09
N LEU A 21 15.81 -3.00 -11.15
CA LEU A 21 16.34 -2.45 -9.91
C LEU A 21 16.24 -3.50 -8.79
N THR A 22 17.27 -3.62 -7.96
CA THR A 22 17.19 -4.45 -6.75
C THR A 22 16.38 -3.74 -5.67
N PRO A 23 15.67 -4.48 -4.79
CA PRO A 23 15.03 -3.86 -3.62
C PRO A 23 16.05 -3.09 -2.77
N VAL A 24 15.63 -1.96 -2.21
CA VAL A 24 16.43 -1.22 -1.23
C VAL A 24 16.03 -1.73 0.16
N PRO A 25 16.99 -1.93 1.08
CA PRO A 25 16.66 -2.25 2.48
C PRO A 25 15.65 -1.25 3.04
N ASP A 26 14.76 -1.73 3.90
CA ASP A 26 13.72 -0.92 4.55
C ASP A 26 12.74 -0.23 3.58
N THR A 27 12.63 -0.71 2.34
CA THR A 27 11.62 -0.29 1.36
C THR A 27 10.78 -1.46 0.89
N LEU A 28 9.54 -1.17 0.49
CA LEU A 28 8.65 -2.15 -0.11
C LEU A 28 8.95 -2.27 -1.60
N THR A 29 8.94 -3.50 -2.12
CA THR A 29 8.84 -3.74 -3.56
C THR A 29 7.44 -3.38 -4.06
N ASP A 30 7.29 -3.20 -5.38
CA ASP A 30 5.99 -2.88 -5.99
C ASP A 30 4.91 -3.92 -5.60
N SER A 31 5.26 -5.21 -5.64
CA SER A 31 4.34 -6.29 -5.27
C SER A 31 3.97 -6.28 -3.78
N GLU A 32 4.91 -5.98 -2.90
CA GLU A 32 4.63 -5.86 -1.46
C GLU A 32 3.78 -4.62 -1.16
N ALA A 33 4.05 -3.50 -1.83
CA ALA A 33 3.25 -2.28 -1.71
C ALA A 33 1.80 -2.52 -2.19
N GLU A 34 1.60 -3.17 -3.33
CA GLU A 34 0.28 -3.55 -3.82
C GLU A 34 -0.46 -4.46 -2.84
N ALA A 35 0.22 -5.43 -2.22
CA ALA A 35 -0.36 -6.29 -1.21
C ALA A 35 -0.88 -5.51 0.01
N THR A 36 -0.16 -4.47 0.45
CA THR A 36 -0.63 -3.61 1.56
C THR A 36 -1.85 -2.77 1.20
N LEU A 37 -2.03 -2.41 -0.08
CA LEU A 37 -3.21 -1.70 -0.55
C LEU A 37 -4.41 -2.64 -0.62
N ARG A 38 -4.23 -3.87 -1.12
CA ARG A 38 -5.29 -4.89 -1.15
C ARG A 38 -5.76 -5.34 0.22
N ALA A 39 -4.86 -5.38 1.22
CA ALA A 39 -5.26 -5.64 2.60
C ALA A 39 -6.18 -4.53 3.19
N LYS A 40 -6.20 -3.33 2.60
CA LYS A 40 -7.12 -2.24 2.99
C LYS A 40 -8.46 -2.27 2.24
N ASP A 41 -8.59 -3.09 1.20
CA ASP A 41 -9.88 -3.37 0.55
C ASP A 41 -10.75 -4.33 1.42
N GLU A 42 -10.21 -4.83 2.55
CA GLU A 42 -11.03 -5.51 3.56
C GLU A 42 -11.93 -4.48 4.25
N ARG A 43 -13.25 -4.68 4.12
CA ARG A 43 -14.27 -3.84 4.77
C ARG A 43 -13.90 -3.68 6.26
N PRO A 44 -13.72 -2.45 6.77
CA PRO A 44 -13.38 -2.25 8.17
C PRO A 44 -14.43 -2.94 9.05
N ALA A 45 -13.96 -3.61 10.11
CA ALA A 45 -14.84 -4.27 11.05
C ALA A 45 -15.90 -3.28 11.55
N PRO A 46 -17.18 -3.71 11.65
CA PRO A 46 -18.23 -2.82 12.14
C PRO A 46 -17.85 -2.32 13.54
N PRO A 47 -18.06 -1.02 13.83
CA PRO A 47 -17.69 -0.46 15.12
C PRO A 47 -18.43 -1.19 16.25
N THR A 48 -17.71 -1.53 17.31
CA THR A 48 -18.27 -2.18 18.50
C THR A 48 -18.76 -1.12 19.49
N GLY A 49 -20.04 -0.76 19.43
CA GLY A 49 -20.65 0.20 20.35
C GLY A 49 -22.06 0.64 19.96
N THR A 50 -22.75 1.32 20.88
CA THR A 50 -24.06 1.92 20.60
C THR A 50 -23.90 3.07 19.60
N PRO A 51 -24.62 3.07 18.47
CA PRO A 51 -24.55 4.14 17.48
C PRO A 51 -24.87 5.51 18.10
N GLY A 52 -24.05 6.52 17.80
CA GLY A 52 -24.34 7.91 18.11
C GLY A 52 -25.42 8.49 17.19
N ALA A 53 -26.01 9.62 17.59
CA ALA A 53 -27.10 10.27 16.85
C ALA A 53 -26.76 10.62 15.38
N ASN A 54 -25.48 10.73 15.03
CA ASN A 54 -25.00 11.06 13.68
C ASN A 54 -24.61 9.82 12.84
N ASP A 55 -24.49 8.64 13.45
CA ASP A 55 -23.88 7.49 12.80
C ASP A 55 -24.76 6.93 11.67
N ASP A 56 -26.08 6.99 11.83
CA ASP A 56 -27.03 6.47 10.83
C ASP A 56 -27.06 7.30 9.56
N ARG A 57 -26.80 8.61 9.67
CA ARG A 57 -26.69 9.49 8.51
C ARG A 57 -25.39 9.21 7.76
N LEU A 58 -24.28 9.13 8.49
CA LEU A 58 -22.96 8.83 7.91
C LEU A 58 -22.92 7.48 7.18
N ARG A 59 -23.60 6.44 7.71
CA ARG A 59 -23.70 5.13 7.05
C ARG A 59 -24.49 5.14 5.73
N ARG A 60 -25.40 6.10 5.56
CA ARG A 60 -26.22 6.25 4.34
C ARG A 60 -25.54 7.12 3.29
N ASP A 61 -24.63 7.99 3.72
CA ASP A 61 -23.91 8.93 2.85
C ASP A 61 -22.63 8.32 2.22
N VAL A 62 -22.44 6.99 2.30
CA VAL A 62 -21.29 6.30 1.68
C VAL A 62 -21.45 6.28 0.15
N PRO A 63 -20.50 6.85 -0.62
CA PRO A 63 -20.59 6.86 -2.08
C PRO A 63 -20.47 5.46 -2.71
N PRO A 64 -21.07 5.23 -3.90
CA PRO A 64 -21.17 3.89 -4.53
C PRO A 64 -19.85 3.26 -5.00
N HIS A 65 -18.73 3.96 -4.86
CA HIS A 65 -17.39 3.49 -5.27
C HIS A 65 -16.40 3.39 -4.10
N TYR A 66 -16.89 3.48 -2.86
CA TYR A 66 -16.10 3.28 -1.64
C TYR A 66 -16.15 1.84 -1.13
N GLU A 67 -16.65 0.90 -1.94
CA GLU A 67 -16.60 -0.54 -1.65
C GLU A 67 -15.26 -1.16 -2.05
#